data_AF-A0A7K4DEX7-F1
#
_entry.id   AF-A0A7K4DEX7-F1
#
_cell.length_a   1.000
_cell.length_b   1.000
_cell.length_c   1.000
_cell.angle_alpha   90.00
_cell.angle_beta   90.00
_cell.angle_gamma   90.00
#
_symmetry.space_group_name_H-M   'P 1'
#
loop_
_entity.id
_entity.type
_entity.pdbx_description
1 polymer ?
#
loop_
_entity_poly.entity_id
_entity_poly.type
_entity_poly.pdbx_seq_one_letter_code
_entity_poly.pdbx_strand_id
1 'polypeptide(L)' 'MGCDGALSEGIFDRYPEEYDRWFEDHRAVYHAELAQIRRFLPRPDSCAIEVGVGSGRFAAPLGIPIGLDPSLPLARMAR' A
#
# COMPACT_ATOMS: atom_id res chain seq x y z
N MET A 1 -31.12 9.94 -2.01
CA MET A 1 -30.42 9.44 -3.21
C MET A 1 -29.14 8.80 -2.70
N GLY A 2 -29.27 7.58 -2.16
CA GLY A 2 -28.13 6.83 -1.65
C GLY A 2 -27.36 6.30 -2.83
N CYS A 3 -26.07 6.58 -2.89
CA CYS A 3 -25.18 5.87 -3.78
C CYS A 3 -25.01 4.46 -3.21
N ASP A 4 -25.98 3.57 -3.48
CA ASP A 4 -25.78 2.12 -3.38
C ASP A 4 -24.89 1.67 -4.55
N GLY A 5 -23.66 2.17 -4.55
CA GLY A 5 -22.57 1.57 -5.29
C GLY A 5 -22.10 0.40 -4.44
N ALA A 6 -22.75 -0.75 -4.55
CA ALA A 6 -22.08 -2.00 -4.24
C ALA A 6 -20.88 -2.09 -5.21
N LEU A 7 -19.74 -1.54 -4.80
CA LEU A 7 -18.48 -1.82 -5.45
C LEU A 7 -18.33 -3.33 -5.33
N SER A 8 -18.29 -4.02 -6.46
CA SER A 8 -17.91 -5.43 -6.48
C SER A 8 -16.68 -5.59 -5.61
N GLU A 9 -16.74 -6.43 -4.58
CA GLU A 9 -15.62 -6.69 -3.70
C GLU A 9 -14.38 -7.02 -4.54
N GLY A 10 -13.37 -6.14 -4.49
CA GLY A 10 -12.18 -6.26 -5.30
C GLY A 10 -11.35 -7.47 -4.88
N ILE A 11 -10.48 -7.98 -5.74
CA ILE A 11 -9.62 -9.12 -5.39
C ILE A 11 -8.77 -8.83 -4.13
N PHE A 12 -8.36 -7.57 -3.95
CA PHE A 12 -7.62 -7.09 -2.80
C PHE A 12 -8.48 -6.89 -1.54
N ASP A 13 -9.79 -6.69 -1.69
CA ASP A 13 -10.71 -6.65 -0.55
C ASP A 13 -10.95 -8.05 0.01
N ARG A 14 -10.97 -9.05 -0.89
CA ARG A 14 -11.20 -10.45 -0.54
C ARG A 14 -9.97 -11.14 0.06
N TYR A 15 -8.77 -10.78 -0.40
CA TYR A 15 -7.52 -11.42 -0.01
C TYR A 15 -6.45 -10.43 0.50
N PRO A 16 -6.79 -9.51 1.43
CA PRO A 16 -5.84 -8.49 1.88
C PRO A 16 -4.71 -9.11 2.70
N GLU A 17 -4.99 -10.12 3.53
CA GLU A 17 -3.97 -10.79 4.34
C GLU A 17 -3.04 -11.66 3.50
N GLU A 18 -3.54 -12.41 2.51
CA GLU A 18 -2.68 -13.20 1.62
C GLU A 18 -1.77 -12.30 0.79
N TYR A 19 -2.31 -11.17 0.30
CA TYR A 19 -1.52 -10.16 -0.39
C TYR A 19 -0.40 -9.63 0.50
N ASP A 20 -0.72 -9.21 1.72
CA ASP A 20 0.26 -8.63 2.64
C ASP A 20 1.28 -9.65 3.14
N ARG A 21 0.86 -10.91 3.34
CA ARG A 21 1.72 -12.04 3.77
C ARG A 21 2.83 -12.30 2.77
N TRP A 22 2.59 -12.12 1.47
CA TRP A 22 3.59 -12.36 0.44
C TRP A 22 4.90 -11.61 0.71
N PHE A 23 4.83 -10.37 1.24
CA PHE A 23 6.00 -9.57 1.60
C PHE A 23 6.78 -10.12 2.80
N GLU A 24 6.10 -10.79 3.73
CA GLU A 24 6.71 -11.48 4.87
C GLU A 24 7.40 -12.78 4.46
N ASP A 25 6.84 -13.48 3.47
CA ASP A 25 7.40 -14.73 2.95
C ASP A 25 8.56 -14.46 1.98
N HIS A 26 8.56 -13.31 1.29
CA HIS A 26 9.56 -12.92 0.27
C HIS A 26 10.39 -11.69 0.67
N ARG A 27 10.79 -11.58 1.95
CA ARG A 27 11.49 -10.41 2.51
C ARG A 27 12.69 -9.93 1.69
N ALA A 28 13.49 -10.84 1.14
CA ALA A 28 14.67 -10.47 0.37
C ALA A 28 14.31 -9.70 -0.91
N VAL A 29 13.25 -10.13 -1.61
CA VAL A 29 12.75 -9.46 -2.81
C VAL A 29 12.14 -8.11 -2.45
N TYR A 30 11.27 -8.09 -1.44
CA TYR A 30 10.68 -6.87 -0.92
C TYR A 30 11.74 -5.82 -0.52
N HIS A 31 12.77 -6.20 0.23
CA HIS A 31 13.84 -5.27 0.62
C HIS A 31 14.68 -4.80 -0.57
N ALA A 32 14.89 -5.65 -1.59
CA ALA A 32 15.58 -5.24 -2.81
C ALA A 32 14.77 -4.16 -3.57
N GLU A 33 13.46 -4.36 -3.72
CA GLU A 33 12.57 -3.38 -4.36
C GLU A 33 12.49 -2.08 -3.57
N LEU A 34 12.28 -2.16 -2.25
CA LEU A 34 12.24 -0.99 -1.37
C LEU A 34 13.54 -0.17 -1.45
N ALA A 35 14.70 -0.84 -1.45
CA ALA A 35 15.99 -0.20 -1.59
C ALA A 35 16.17 0.48 -2.96
N GLN A 36 15.65 -0.13 -4.03
CA GLN A 36 15.66 0.50 -5.36
C GLN A 36 14.82 1.77 -5.39
N ILE A 37 13.58 1.73 -4.90
CA ILE A 37 12.70 2.91 -4.88
C ILE A 37 13.33 4.04 -4.05
N ARG A 38 13.87 3.71 -2.86
CA ARG A 38 14.52 4.70 -1.98
C ARG A 38 15.68 5.44 -2.65
N ARG A 39 16.38 4.82 -3.62
CA ARG A 39 17.46 5.49 -4.37
C ARG A 39 16.93 6.57 -5.32
N PHE A 40 15.73 6.41 -5.85
CA PHE A 40 15.10 7.37 -6.75
C PHE A 40 14.22 8.38 -6.01
N LEU A 41 13.87 8.10 -4.76
CA LEU A 41 12.99 8.92 -3.92
C LEU A 41 13.70 9.29 -2.60
N PRO A 42 14.76 10.12 -2.65
CA PRO A 42 15.68 10.27 -1.53
C PRO A 42 15.03 10.94 -0.30
N ARG A 43 14.02 11.81 -0.49
CA ARG A 43 13.27 12.49 0.58
C ARG A 43 11.87 12.91 0.06
N PRO A 44 10.82 12.12 0.32
CA PRO A 44 9.46 12.62 0.14
C PRO A 44 9.21 13.82 1.05
N ASP A 45 8.51 14.82 0.54
CA ASP A 45 8.06 15.96 1.35
C ASP A 45 6.69 15.68 2.00
N SER A 46 6.15 16.66 2.73
CA SER A 46 4.87 16.53 3.43
C SER A 46 3.66 16.35 2.51
N CYS A 47 3.81 16.58 1.21
CA CYS A 47 2.75 16.46 0.20
C CYS A 47 2.91 15.20 -0.65
N ALA A 48 3.91 14.35 -0.39
CA ALA A 48 4.11 13.12 -1.13
C ALA A 48 2.93 12.15 -0.91
N ILE A 49 2.49 11.52 -2.00
CA ILE A 49 1.35 10.59 -2.02
C ILE A 49 1.74 9.27 -2.69
N GLU A 50 1.40 8.16 -2.06
CA GLU A 50 1.38 6.84 -2.70
C GLU A 50 -0.04 6.53 -3.21
N VAL A 51 -0.17 6.26 -4.51
CA VAL A 51 -1.42 5.85 -5.14
C VAL A 51 -1.41 4.33 -5.29
N GLY A 52 -2.39 3.65 -4.70
CA GLY A 52 -2.34 2.21 -4.46
C GLY A 52 -1.47 1.85 -3.25
N VAL A 53 -1.66 2.57 -2.13
CA VAL A 53 -0.84 2.40 -0.91
C VAL A 53 -0.96 1.00 -0.29
N GLY A 54 -2.07 0.30 -0.56
CA GLY A 54 -2.36 -1.01 0.02
C GLY A 54 -2.23 -0.98 1.54
N SER A 55 -1.50 -1.95 2.08
CA SER A 55 -1.18 -2.09 3.50
C SER A 55 -0.01 -1.20 3.97
N GLY A 56 0.42 -0.22 3.18
CA GLY A 56 1.46 0.74 3.55
C GLY A 56 2.88 0.20 3.54
N ARG A 57 3.12 -0.97 2.92
CA ARG A 57 4.44 -1.63 2.89
C ARG A 57 5.54 -0.77 2.30
N PHE A 58 5.24 0.11 1.35
CA PHE A 58 6.22 1.03 0.76
C PHE A 58 6.15 2.44 1.36
N ALA A 59 4.96 3.06 1.46
CA ALA A 59 4.81 4.40 2.04
C ALA A 59 5.49 4.56 3.40
N ALA A 60 5.23 3.64 4.33
CA ALA A 60 5.71 3.77 5.71
C ALA A 60 7.25 3.82 5.82
N PRO A 61 8.01 2.84 5.29
CA PRO A 61 9.48 2.90 5.35
C PRO A 61 10.12 3.95 4.42
N LEU A 62 9.41 4.42 3.39
CA LEU A 62 9.86 5.51 2.53
C LEU A 62 9.57 6.89 3.13
N GLY A 63 8.72 6.98 4.15
CA GLY A 63 8.32 8.24 4.78
C GLY A 63 7.32 9.05 3.94
N ILE A 64 6.52 8.38 3.11
CA ILE A 64 5.45 9.01 2.33
C ILE A 64 4.23 9.18 3.26
N PRO A 65 3.78 10.42 3.54
CA PRO A 65 2.80 10.69 4.59
C PRO A 65 1.34 10.46 4.16
N ILE A 66 1.04 10.45 2.86
CA ILE A 66 -0.32 10.34 2.33
C ILE A 66 -0.43 9.07 1.49
N GLY A 67 -1.44 8.26 1.76
CA GLY A 67 -1.75 7.05 0.99
C GLY A 67 -3.19 7.06 0.47
N LEU A 68 -3.39 6.59 -0.76
CA LEU A 68 -4.71 6.43 -1.38
C LEU A 68 -4.86 4.99 -1.87
N ASP A 69 -5.94 4.30 -1.47
CA ASP A 69 -6.28 2.97 -1.98
C ASP A 69 -7.80 2.79 -2.09
N PRO A 70 -8.32 2.18 -3.17
CA PRO A 70 -9.73 1.80 -3.24
C PRO A 70 -10.10 0.66 -2.28
N SER A 71 -9.14 -0.18 -1.89
CA SER A 71 -9.35 -1.32 -0.99
C SER A 71 -9.38 -0.87 0.47
N LEU A 72 -10.57 -0.81 1.04
CA LEU A 72 -10.75 -0.42 2.44
C LEU A 72 -10.09 -1.41 3.42
N PRO A 73 -10.13 -2.75 3.22
CA PRO A 73 -9.38 -3.69 4.06
C PRO A 73 -7.87 -3.44 4.05
N LEU A 74 -7.25 -3.27 2.87
CA LEU A 74 -5.82 -2.98 2.80
C LEU A 74 -5.47 -1.62 3.43
N ALA A 75 -6.25 -0.58 3.13
CA ALA A 75 -6.02 0.76 3.70
C ALA A 75 -6.09 0.76 5.23
N ARG A 76 -6.90 -0.11 5.85
CA ARG A 76 -6.95 -0.28 7.31
C ARG A 76 -5.73 -0.98 7.89
N MET A 77 -4.99 -1.73 7.08
CA MET A 77 -3.73 -2.38 7.48
C MET A 77 -2.54 -1.42 7.42
N ALA A 78 -2.63 -0.33 6.65
CA ALA A 78 -1.59 0.69 6.55
C ALA A 78 -1.26 1.32 7.91
N ARG A 79 0.03 1.46 8.20
CA ARG A 79 0.58 1.99 9.46
C ARG A 79 1.69 2.99 9.22
#